data_AF-A0A8S9H394-F1
#
_entry.id   AF-A0A8S9H394-F1
#
_cell.length_a   1.000
_cell.length_b   1.000
_cell.length_c   1.000
_cell.angle_alpha   90.00
_cell.angle_beta   90.00
_cell.angle_gamma   90.00
#
_symmetry.space_group_name_H-M   'P 1'
#
loop_
_entity.id
_entity.type
_entity.pdbx_description
1 polymer ?
#
loop_
_entity_poly.entity_id
_entity_poly.type
_entity_poly.pdbx_seq_one_letter_code
_entity_poly.pdbx_strand_id
1 'polypeptide(L)'
;MEDRNVEIGSIGIISGCRESDQKVSHLKAVNSAGEPVPNATISIVQNRLGFSFGCEVEKNILGNQAYQNWFTKRFTVTTFANEMKWYSTEAVRGKEDYTTADAMLRFFKQHALDTLAATGLPIWLTEVDVQAPPNVQANYFEQVLREGHAHPQVKGMVTRSGYSPSGCYKMCLTDGNFRNLPAGDVVDKLLREWGGLRVQTTGLTDSDGFFEASLFHGDYDINIAHPLINSTASHSFTLTSDDSPPSPFVVHV
;
A
#
# COMPACT_ATOMS: atom_id res chain seq x y z
N MET A 1 -20.60 54.11 6.06
CA MET A 1 -20.82 52.67 5.82
C MET A 1 -19.59 51.99 6.34
N GLU A 2 -19.73 51.37 7.50
CA GLU A 2 -18.66 50.91 8.38
C GLU A 2 -18.17 49.53 7.93
N ASP A 3 -16.86 49.39 7.78
CA ASP A 3 -16.19 48.12 7.56
C ASP A 3 -16.48 47.17 8.72
N ARG A 4 -17.26 46.13 8.46
CA ARG A 4 -17.40 45.02 9.40
C ARG A 4 -16.21 44.09 9.27
N ASN A 5 -15.13 44.45 9.94
CA ASN A 5 -14.13 43.50 10.39
C ASN A 5 -14.84 42.44 11.24
N VAL A 6 -14.89 41.21 10.75
CA VAL A 6 -15.17 40.06 11.60
C VAL A 6 -13.87 39.74 12.32
N GLU A 7 -13.67 40.35 13.48
CA GLU A 7 -12.76 39.81 14.49
C GLU A 7 -13.33 38.45 14.91
N ILE A 8 -12.68 37.37 14.48
CA ILE A 8 -12.89 36.06 15.08
C ILE A 8 -12.33 36.18 16.49
N GLY A 9 -13.21 36.34 17.48
CA GLY A 9 -12.85 36.41 18.89
C GLY A 9 -11.91 35.26 19.23
N SER A 10 -10.74 35.61 19.74
CA SER A 10 -9.72 34.68 20.22
C SER A 10 -10.35 33.70 21.21
N ILE A 11 -10.72 32.50 20.75
CA ILE A 11 -10.98 31.38 21.65
C ILE A 11 -9.64 31.08 22.33
N GLY A 12 -9.58 31.43 23.62
CA GLY A 12 -8.44 31.24 24.51
C GLY A 12 -8.16 29.76 24.79
N ILE A 13 -7.81 29.00 23.76
CA ILE A 13 -7.17 27.69 23.83
C ILE A 13 -5.91 27.77 22.98
N ILE A 14 -5.06 28.77 23.23
CA ILE A 14 -3.81 28.94 22.49
C ILE A 14 -2.68 29.17 23.51
N SER A 15 -2.26 28.09 24.17
CA SER A 15 -0.83 27.88 24.53
C SER A 15 -0.58 26.53 25.20
N GLY A 16 -1.56 25.94 25.91
CA GLY A 16 -1.29 24.82 26.83
C GLY A 16 -1.21 23.41 26.25
N CYS A 17 -1.77 23.12 25.07
CA CYS A 17 -1.81 21.74 24.54
C CYS A 17 -0.70 21.41 23.52
N ARG A 18 0.17 22.36 23.15
CA ARG A 18 1.15 22.15 22.06
C ARG A 18 2.53 21.67 22.53
N GLU A 19 2.78 21.63 23.83
CA GLU A 19 4.06 21.17 24.39
C GLU A 19 4.22 19.63 24.35
N SER A 20 3.15 18.85 24.20
CA SER A 20 3.21 17.38 24.22
C SER A 20 3.66 16.72 22.91
N ASP A 21 3.67 17.46 21.78
CA ASP A 21 4.03 16.90 20.47
C ASP A 21 5.52 17.08 20.11
N GLN A 22 6.27 17.85 20.90
CA GLN A 22 7.71 18.04 20.72
C GLN A 22 8.48 17.09 21.64
N LYS A 23 9.13 16.09 21.05
CA LYS A 23 10.09 15.24 21.77
C LYS A 23 11.52 15.76 21.58
N VAL A 24 12.23 15.94 22.67
CA VAL A 24 13.67 16.21 22.64
C VAL A 24 14.41 14.94 22.20
N SER A 25 15.14 15.02 21.10
CA SER A 25 15.96 13.92 20.57
C SER A 25 17.44 14.22 20.80
N HIS A 26 18.18 13.28 21.38
CA HIS A 26 19.62 13.41 21.57
C HIS A 26 20.36 12.76 20.39
N LEU A 27 21.03 13.58 19.57
CA LEU A 27 21.80 13.11 18.41
C LEU A 27 23.30 13.15 18.73
N LYS A 28 24.02 12.06 18.39
CA LYS A 28 25.47 11.93 18.59
C LYS A 28 26.15 11.58 17.26
N ALA A 29 27.11 12.39 16.84
CA ALA A 29 27.96 12.10 15.69
C ALA A 29 29.14 11.22 16.11
N VAL A 30 29.39 10.12 15.39
CA VAL A 30 30.51 9.21 15.62
C VAL A 30 31.26 8.89 14.32
N ASN A 31 32.55 8.55 14.42
CA ASN A 31 33.36 8.09 13.29
C ASN A 31 33.18 6.58 13.02
N SER A 32 33.89 6.02 12.04
CA SER A 32 33.84 4.59 11.68
C SER A 32 34.34 3.65 12.77
N ALA A 33 35.06 4.15 13.78
CA ALA A 33 35.49 3.40 14.96
C ALA A 33 34.50 3.53 16.14
N GLY A 34 33.40 4.29 15.96
CA GLY A 34 32.39 4.52 17.01
C GLY A 34 32.73 5.65 17.98
N GLU A 35 33.80 6.42 17.74
CA GLU A 35 34.24 7.49 18.63
C GLU A 35 33.52 8.82 18.34
N PRO A 36 33.24 9.67 19.35
CA PRO A 36 32.53 10.94 19.15
C PRO A 36 33.30 11.92 18.26
N VAL A 37 32.60 12.58 17.33
CA VAL A 37 33.18 13.62 16.47
C VAL A 37 32.86 15.01 17.04
N PRO A 38 33.85 15.75 17.59
CA PRO A 38 33.63 17.10 18.10
C PRO A 38 33.46 18.12 16.96
N ASN A 39 32.76 19.23 17.24
CA ASN A 39 32.57 20.35 16.31
C ASN A 39 31.89 20.01 14.96
N ALA A 40 31.19 18.87 14.87
CA ALA A 40 30.39 18.54 13.70
C ALA A 40 29.17 19.47 13.58
N THR A 41 28.88 19.94 12.36
CA THR A 41 27.63 20.65 12.07
C THR A 41 26.53 19.62 11.77
N ILE A 42 25.44 19.67 12.53
CA ILE A 42 24.26 18.84 12.31
C ILE A 42 23.17 19.71 11.67
N SER A 43 22.62 19.28 10.53
CA SER A 43 21.47 19.92 9.88
C SER A 43 20.29 18.96 9.89
N ILE A 44 19.15 19.40 10.40
CA ILE A 44 17.92 18.62 10.49
C ILE A 44 16.87 19.31 9.64
N VAL A 45 16.34 18.60 8.65
CA VAL A 45 15.26 19.09 7.79
C VAL A 45 14.02 18.25 8.04
N GLN A 46 12.94 18.88 8.48
CA GLN A 46 11.64 18.23 8.54
C GLN A 46 11.03 18.22 7.15
N ASN A 47 11.05 17.05 6.50
CA ASN A 47 10.55 16.91 5.14
C ASN A 47 9.01 16.82 5.05
N ARG A 48 8.33 16.51 6.17
CA ARG A 48 6.88 16.25 6.21
C ARG A 48 6.29 16.58 7.57
N LEU A 49 5.04 17.06 7.56
CA LEU A 49 4.24 17.29 8.76
C LEU A 49 3.59 15.99 9.25
N GLY A 50 3.77 15.66 10.53
CA GLY A 50 3.13 14.49 11.17
C GLY A 50 1.68 14.73 11.62
N PHE A 51 1.21 15.97 11.52
CA PHE A 51 -0.16 16.38 11.82
C PHE A 51 -1.00 16.41 10.54
N SER A 52 -2.22 15.87 10.60
CA SER A 52 -3.16 15.89 9.49
C SER A 52 -3.65 17.32 9.24
N PHE A 53 -3.19 17.94 8.16
CA PHE A 53 -3.55 19.29 7.75
C PHE A 53 -3.84 19.30 6.26
N GLY A 54 -4.98 19.87 5.88
CA GLY A 54 -5.49 19.74 4.51
C GLY A 54 -6.24 20.96 4.03
N CYS A 55 -6.44 21.02 2.72
CA CYS A 55 -7.40 21.93 2.10
C CYS A 55 -8.23 21.19 1.05
N GLU A 56 -9.40 21.76 0.76
CA GLU A 56 -10.29 21.31 -0.29
C GLU A 56 -9.63 21.47 -1.68
N VAL A 57 -9.98 20.57 -2.61
CA VAL A 57 -9.42 20.53 -3.96
C VAL A 57 -10.50 20.27 -5.01
N GLU A 58 -10.35 20.90 -6.17
CA GLU A 58 -11.19 20.71 -7.35
C GLU A 58 -10.46 19.90 -8.45
N LYS A 59 -11.22 19.46 -9.46
CA LYS A 59 -10.72 18.65 -10.60
C LYS A 59 -9.58 19.28 -11.39
N ASN A 60 -9.39 20.60 -11.31
CA ASN A 60 -8.29 21.30 -11.99
C ASN A 60 -6.90 20.86 -11.51
N ILE A 61 -6.80 20.16 -10.38
CA ILE A 61 -5.53 19.56 -9.94
C ILE A 61 -5.02 18.46 -10.88
N LEU A 62 -5.90 17.71 -11.54
CA LEU A 62 -5.54 16.54 -12.34
C LEU A 62 -4.61 16.85 -13.51
N GLY A 63 -4.75 18.04 -14.10
CA GLY A 63 -3.94 18.49 -15.24
C GLY A 63 -2.89 19.55 -14.91
N ASN A 64 -2.71 19.91 -13.63
CA ASN A 64 -1.87 21.04 -13.24
C ASN A 64 -0.73 20.60 -12.31
N GLN A 65 0.43 20.30 -12.90
CA GLN A 65 1.60 19.84 -12.16
C GLN A 65 2.10 20.86 -11.12
N ALA A 66 1.99 22.16 -11.41
CA ALA A 66 2.39 23.19 -10.46
C ALA A 66 1.50 23.18 -9.23
N TYR A 67 0.18 22.99 -9.41
CA TYR A 67 -0.77 22.87 -8.32
C TYR A 67 -0.56 21.57 -7.53
N GLN A 68 -0.38 20.43 -8.20
CA GLN A 68 -0.05 19.16 -7.55
C GLN A 68 1.19 19.30 -6.66
N ASN A 69 2.29 19.81 -7.21
CA ASN A 69 3.55 20.00 -6.47
C ASN A 69 3.40 21.01 -5.32
N TRP A 70 2.59 22.04 -5.49
CA TRP A 70 2.34 23.01 -4.44
C TRP A 70 1.53 22.40 -3.29
N PHE A 71 0.52 21.59 -3.63
CA PHE A 71 -0.41 20.95 -2.70
C PHE A 71 0.28 19.85 -1.89
N THR A 72 0.92 18.88 -2.57
CA THR A 72 1.50 17.68 -1.94
C THR A 72 2.69 17.98 -1.03
N LYS A 73 3.34 19.13 -1.20
CA LYS A 73 4.39 19.62 -0.30
C LYS A 73 3.87 20.17 1.03
N ARG A 74 2.57 20.46 1.14
CA ARG A 74 1.99 21.23 2.26
C ARG A 74 0.91 20.47 3.01
N PHE A 75 0.07 19.77 2.27
CA PHE A 75 -1.14 19.15 2.81
C PHE A 75 -1.01 17.63 2.83
N THR A 76 -1.43 17.04 3.95
CA THR A 76 -1.41 15.60 4.19
C THR A 76 -2.78 14.96 3.97
N VAL A 77 -3.86 15.76 3.91
CA VAL A 77 -5.24 15.31 3.68
C VAL A 77 -6.00 16.29 2.78
N THR A 78 -7.12 15.87 2.19
CA THR A 78 -7.97 16.71 1.33
C THR A 78 -9.42 16.25 1.29
N THR A 79 -10.32 17.14 0.88
CA THR A 79 -11.71 16.84 0.49
C THR A 79 -11.93 17.33 -0.94
N PHE A 80 -12.80 16.65 -1.70
CA PHE A 80 -13.12 17.10 -3.06
C PHE A 80 -14.25 18.12 -3.01
N ALA A 81 -14.09 19.25 -3.70
CA ALA A 81 -14.98 20.37 -3.52
C ALA A 81 -16.40 20.08 -3.98
N ASN A 82 -16.52 19.44 -5.14
CA ASN A 82 -17.82 19.15 -5.73
C ASN A 82 -17.90 17.76 -6.35
N GLU A 83 -16.77 17.13 -6.62
CA GLU A 83 -16.66 15.98 -7.51
C GLU A 83 -17.27 14.70 -6.91
N MET A 84 -17.51 14.67 -5.59
CA MET A 84 -18.24 13.58 -4.92
C MET A 84 -19.69 13.93 -4.56
N LYS A 85 -20.18 15.13 -4.89
CA LYS A 85 -21.56 15.52 -4.58
C LYS A 85 -22.52 14.90 -5.59
N TRP A 86 -23.73 14.60 -5.14
CA TRP A 86 -24.76 13.90 -5.93
C TRP A 86 -25.02 14.56 -7.30
N TYR A 87 -25.07 15.90 -7.36
CA TYR A 87 -25.33 16.63 -8.59
C TYR A 87 -24.16 16.55 -9.60
N SER A 88 -22.96 16.23 -9.13
CA SER A 88 -21.79 16.03 -9.98
C SER A 88 -21.71 14.59 -10.48
N THR A 89 -22.05 13.62 -9.63
CA THR A 89 -21.92 12.19 -9.97
C THR A 89 -23.18 11.59 -10.58
N GLU A 90 -24.35 12.23 -10.45
CA GLU A 90 -25.63 11.77 -11.00
C GLU A 90 -26.47 12.96 -11.47
N ALA A 91 -25.93 13.76 -12.39
CA ALA A 91 -26.61 14.93 -12.94
C ALA A 91 -27.95 14.57 -13.65
N VAL A 92 -28.05 13.34 -14.17
CA VAL A 92 -29.28 12.78 -14.73
C VAL A 92 -29.62 11.52 -13.94
N ARG A 93 -30.84 11.46 -13.38
CA ARG A 93 -31.28 10.32 -12.57
C ARG A 93 -31.07 8.99 -13.29
N GLY A 94 -30.40 8.06 -12.61
CA GLY A 94 -30.04 6.74 -13.11
C GLY A 94 -28.87 6.72 -14.11
N LYS A 95 -28.17 7.85 -14.30
CA LYS A 95 -26.95 7.95 -15.12
C LYS A 95 -25.82 8.52 -14.28
N GLU A 96 -25.05 7.62 -13.68
CA GLU A 96 -23.91 7.97 -12.85
C GLU A 96 -22.65 8.21 -13.69
N ASP A 97 -21.84 9.20 -13.32
CA ASP A 97 -20.50 9.46 -13.86
C ASP A 97 -19.52 9.82 -12.74
N TYR A 98 -18.67 8.85 -12.37
CA TYR A 98 -17.64 9.00 -11.35
C TYR A 98 -16.26 9.29 -11.93
N THR A 99 -16.12 9.46 -13.24
CA THR A 99 -14.82 9.50 -13.94
C THR A 99 -13.85 10.51 -13.32
N THR A 100 -14.34 11.71 -13.00
CA THR A 100 -13.51 12.78 -12.42
C THR A 100 -13.19 12.48 -10.95
N ALA A 101 -14.17 12.04 -10.17
CA ALA A 101 -13.98 11.69 -8.76
C ALA A 101 -12.96 10.56 -8.61
N ASP A 102 -13.04 9.54 -9.45
CA ASP A 102 -12.12 8.40 -9.45
C ASP A 102 -10.71 8.81 -9.86
N ALA A 103 -10.56 9.72 -10.83
CA ALA A 103 -9.26 10.23 -11.21
C ALA A 103 -8.59 11.03 -10.07
N MET A 104 -9.37 11.87 -9.38
CA MET A 104 -8.89 12.60 -8.19
C MET A 104 -8.56 11.64 -7.05
N LEU A 105 -9.40 10.65 -6.82
CA LEU A 105 -9.16 9.62 -5.81
C LEU A 105 -7.89 8.84 -6.12
N ARG A 106 -7.64 8.44 -7.37
CA ARG A 106 -6.39 7.78 -7.76
C ARG A 106 -5.16 8.64 -7.50
N PHE A 107 -5.19 9.91 -7.90
CA PHE A 107 -4.10 10.85 -7.63
C PHE A 107 -3.81 10.96 -6.13
N PHE A 108 -4.85 11.17 -5.31
CA PHE A 108 -4.67 11.32 -3.86
C PHE A 108 -4.42 10.00 -3.14
N LYS A 109 -4.90 8.87 -3.64
CA LYS A 109 -4.64 7.53 -3.06
C LYS A 109 -3.16 7.19 -3.17
N GLN A 110 -2.50 7.49 -4.29
CA GLN A 110 -1.04 7.35 -4.41
C GLN A 110 -0.35 8.19 -3.33
N HIS A 111 -0.71 9.46 -3.19
CA HIS A 111 -0.14 10.33 -2.16
C HIS A 111 -0.54 9.99 -0.71
N ALA A 112 -1.71 9.40 -0.49
CA ALA A 112 -2.21 9.00 0.82
C ALA A 112 -1.51 7.73 1.29
N LEU A 113 -1.30 6.75 0.39
CA LEU A 113 -0.47 5.58 0.67
C LEU A 113 0.97 6.01 0.95
N ASP A 114 1.55 6.94 0.19
CA ASP A 114 2.87 7.53 0.49
C ASP A 114 2.91 8.24 1.85
N THR A 115 1.78 8.82 2.27
CA THR A 115 1.65 9.50 3.56
C THR A 115 1.60 8.53 4.72
N LEU A 116 0.81 7.47 4.60
CA LEU A 116 0.76 6.39 5.57
C LEU A 116 2.09 5.62 5.61
N ALA A 117 2.69 5.37 4.46
CA ALA A 117 4.01 4.76 4.29
C ALA A 117 5.10 5.51 5.05
N ALA A 118 5.06 6.84 5.04
CA ALA A 118 6.04 7.68 5.71
C ALA A 118 6.00 7.55 7.24
N THR A 119 4.99 6.88 7.81
CA THR A 119 4.98 6.51 9.24
C THR A 119 5.96 5.38 9.57
N GLY A 120 6.49 4.69 8.54
CA GLY A 120 7.32 3.50 8.70
C GLY A 120 6.53 2.26 9.13
N LEU A 121 5.21 2.36 9.22
CA LEU A 121 4.33 1.24 9.56
C LEU A 121 3.84 0.53 8.29
N PRO A 122 3.70 -0.80 8.33
CA PRO A 122 3.12 -1.56 7.22
C PRO A 122 1.66 -1.14 7.00
N ILE A 123 1.30 -0.81 5.76
CA ILE A 123 -0.07 -0.48 5.41
C ILE A 123 -0.84 -1.77 5.11
N TRP A 124 -2.02 -1.87 5.71
CA TRP A 124 -2.97 -2.94 5.44
C TRP A 124 -4.27 -2.33 4.90
N LEU A 125 -4.74 -2.83 3.75
CA LEU A 125 -6.09 -2.53 3.27
C LEU A 125 -7.05 -3.56 3.87
N THR A 126 -7.85 -3.21 4.86
CA THR A 126 -8.48 -4.23 5.74
C THR A 126 -9.90 -4.66 5.37
N GLU A 127 -10.57 -4.01 4.44
CA GLU A 127 -11.96 -4.33 4.08
C GLU A 127 -12.23 -4.06 2.60
N VAL A 128 -11.38 -4.60 1.71
CA VAL A 128 -11.49 -4.33 0.27
C VAL A 128 -12.71 -5.04 -0.29
N ASP A 129 -13.69 -4.27 -0.77
CA ASP A 129 -14.78 -4.73 -1.62
C ASP A 129 -15.07 -3.70 -2.73
N VAL A 130 -15.78 -4.14 -3.76
CA VAL A 130 -16.17 -3.29 -4.89
C VAL A 130 -17.66 -3.42 -5.12
N GLN A 131 -18.38 -2.30 -5.07
CA GLN A 131 -19.78 -2.25 -5.49
C GLN A 131 -19.84 -1.74 -6.94
N ALA A 132 -20.17 -2.61 -7.89
CA ALA A 132 -20.29 -2.28 -9.30
C ALA A 132 -21.23 -3.27 -10.02
N PRO A 133 -21.71 -2.96 -11.25
CA PRO A 133 -22.49 -3.91 -12.03
C PRO A 133 -21.76 -5.25 -12.24
N PRO A 134 -22.46 -6.40 -12.25
CA PRO A 134 -21.83 -7.72 -12.25
C PRO A 134 -20.85 -7.98 -13.41
N ASN A 135 -21.08 -7.35 -14.57
CA ASN A 135 -20.25 -7.50 -15.75
C ASN A 135 -18.89 -6.76 -15.68
N VAL A 136 -18.72 -5.81 -14.75
CA VAL A 136 -17.47 -5.03 -14.59
C VAL A 136 -16.85 -5.14 -13.21
N GLN A 137 -17.60 -5.63 -12.20
CA GLN A 137 -17.16 -5.71 -10.80
C GLN A 137 -15.80 -6.42 -10.64
N ALA A 138 -15.61 -7.57 -11.31
CA ALA A 138 -14.36 -8.32 -11.23
C ALA A 138 -13.15 -7.54 -11.80
N ASN A 139 -13.34 -6.79 -12.89
CA ASN A 139 -12.27 -5.98 -13.50
C ASN A 139 -11.85 -4.85 -12.55
N TYR A 140 -12.81 -4.15 -11.94
CA TYR A 140 -12.52 -3.10 -10.97
C TYR A 140 -11.86 -3.67 -9.71
N PHE A 141 -12.30 -4.83 -9.25
CA PHE A 141 -11.67 -5.51 -8.13
C PHE A 141 -10.21 -5.89 -8.43
N GLU A 142 -9.93 -6.43 -9.63
CA GLU A 142 -8.56 -6.70 -10.06
C GLU A 142 -7.69 -5.42 -10.05
N GLN A 143 -8.20 -4.32 -10.59
CA GLN A 143 -7.48 -3.04 -10.62
C GLN A 143 -7.15 -2.55 -9.21
N VAL A 144 -8.12 -2.58 -8.28
CA VAL A 144 -7.91 -2.15 -6.89
C VAL A 144 -6.84 -2.99 -6.20
N LEU A 145 -6.87 -4.32 -6.36
CA LEU A 145 -5.88 -5.22 -5.78
C LEU A 145 -4.49 -4.99 -6.35
N ARG A 146 -4.38 -4.80 -7.67
CA ARG A 146 -3.09 -4.51 -8.34
C ARG A 146 -2.52 -3.15 -7.92
N GLU A 147 -3.34 -2.12 -7.81
CA GLU A 147 -2.91 -0.82 -7.31
C GLU A 147 -2.40 -0.90 -5.86
N GLY A 148 -3.11 -1.65 -5.00
CA GLY A 148 -2.69 -1.90 -3.63
C GLY A 148 -1.34 -2.61 -3.59
N HIS A 149 -1.21 -3.72 -4.32
CA HIS A 149 0.00 -4.53 -4.37
C HIS A 149 1.21 -3.79 -4.99
N ALA A 150 0.99 -2.90 -5.94
CA ALA A 150 2.07 -2.13 -6.58
C ALA A 150 2.77 -1.16 -5.61
N HIS A 151 2.15 -0.84 -4.47
CA HIS A 151 2.72 0.08 -3.50
C HIS A 151 3.62 -0.67 -2.49
N PRO A 152 4.93 -0.38 -2.40
CA PRO A 152 5.91 -1.19 -1.63
C PRO A 152 5.63 -1.24 -0.12
N GLN A 153 4.86 -0.28 0.39
CA GLN A 153 4.49 -0.17 1.80
C GLN A 153 3.13 -0.79 2.13
N VAL A 154 2.36 -1.21 1.12
CA VAL A 154 1.20 -2.06 1.35
C VAL A 154 1.72 -3.48 1.55
N LYS A 155 1.65 -3.95 2.79
CA LYS A 155 2.16 -5.28 3.19
C LYS A 155 1.05 -6.32 3.31
N GLY A 156 -0.21 -5.90 3.24
CA GLY A 156 -1.35 -6.80 3.32
C GLY A 156 -2.63 -6.20 2.76
N MET A 157 -3.49 -7.08 2.25
CA MET A 157 -4.85 -6.74 1.83
C MET A 157 -5.80 -7.83 2.34
N VAL A 158 -6.90 -7.41 2.94
CA VAL A 158 -7.98 -8.25 3.45
C VAL A 158 -9.26 -7.83 2.75
N THR A 159 -9.88 -8.77 2.06
CA THR A 159 -11.10 -8.52 1.27
C THR A 159 -12.32 -8.73 2.13
N ARG A 160 -13.31 -7.83 2.04
CA ARG A 160 -14.60 -7.99 2.73
C ARG A 160 -15.55 -8.86 1.91
N SER A 161 -15.16 -10.10 1.72
CA SER A 161 -15.85 -11.05 0.83
C SER A 161 -16.03 -12.43 1.47
N GLY A 162 -16.09 -12.46 2.81
CA GLY A 162 -16.40 -13.67 3.56
C GLY A 162 -17.73 -14.28 3.13
N TYR A 163 -17.74 -15.59 2.95
CA TYR A 163 -18.94 -16.33 2.62
C TYR A 163 -19.95 -16.25 3.77
N SER A 164 -21.21 -16.03 3.44
CA SER A 164 -22.34 -16.18 4.34
C SER A 164 -23.50 -16.85 3.59
N PRO A 165 -24.22 -17.80 4.22
CA PRO A 165 -25.41 -18.40 3.63
C PRO A 165 -26.52 -17.39 3.26
N SER A 166 -26.55 -16.24 3.95
CA SER A 166 -27.48 -15.14 3.65
C SER A 166 -27.00 -14.21 2.51
N GLY A 167 -25.86 -14.51 1.90
CA GLY A 167 -25.20 -13.67 0.89
C GLY A 167 -24.07 -12.82 1.46
N CYS A 168 -23.18 -12.36 0.58
CA CYS A 168 -22.10 -11.42 0.90
C CYS A 168 -22.60 -9.97 0.94
N TYR A 169 -21.78 -9.07 1.49
CA TYR A 169 -22.13 -7.65 1.62
C TYR A 169 -22.22 -6.92 0.27
N LYS A 170 -21.10 -6.73 -0.44
CA LYS A 170 -21.07 -6.09 -1.78
C LYS A 170 -20.53 -7.01 -2.88
N MET A 171 -19.73 -7.99 -2.50
CA MET A 171 -19.00 -8.83 -3.44
C MET A 171 -18.70 -10.18 -2.81
N CYS A 172 -19.02 -11.24 -3.53
CA CYS A 172 -18.79 -12.63 -3.13
C CYS A 172 -17.63 -13.17 -3.96
N LEU A 173 -16.70 -13.91 -3.34
CA LEU A 173 -15.68 -14.65 -4.10
C LEU A 173 -16.24 -15.97 -4.65
N THR A 174 -17.17 -16.59 -3.92
CA THR A 174 -17.73 -17.89 -4.25
C THR A 174 -19.25 -17.91 -4.08
N ASP A 175 -19.90 -18.88 -4.72
CA ASP A 175 -21.30 -19.19 -4.48
C ASP A 175 -21.51 -20.08 -3.23
N GLY A 176 -22.75 -20.45 -2.94
CA GLY A 176 -23.10 -21.32 -1.80
C GLY A 176 -22.53 -22.74 -1.86
N ASN A 177 -21.97 -23.16 -3.00
CA ASN A 177 -21.31 -24.45 -3.19
C ASN A 177 -19.78 -24.31 -3.27
N PHE A 178 -19.24 -23.15 -2.88
CA PHE A 178 -17.81 -22.83 -2.96
C PHE A 178 -17.23 -22.89 -4.38
N ARG A 179 -18.07 -22.68 -5.41
CA ARG A 179 -17.58 -22.46 -6.77
C ARG A 179 -17.21 -21.00 -6.92
N ASN A 180 -16.07 -20.72 -7.53
CA ASN A 180 -15.65 -19.34 -7.78
C ASN A 180 -16.69 -18.58 -8.59
N LEU A 181 -16.90 -17.34 -8.18
CA LEU A 181 -17.50 -16.28 -8.98
C LEU A 181 -16.37 -15.49 -9.67
N PRO A 182 -16.69 -14.58 -10.61
CA PRO A 182 -15.65 -13.81 -11.32
C PRO A 182 -14.66 -13.08 -10.41
N ALA A 183 -15.09 -12.62 -9.22
CA ALA A 183 -14.19 -12.01 -8.23
C ALA A 183 -13.26 -13.04 -7.56
N GLY A 184 -13.71 -14.27 -7.32
CA GLY A 184 -12.87 -15.37 -6.84
C GLY A 184 -11.81 -15.78 -7.86
N ASP A 185 -12.17 -15.82 -9.14
CA ASP A 185 -11.21 -16.10 -10.22
C ASP A 185 -10.09 -15.06 -10.31
N VAL A 186 -10.39 -13.79 -10.02
CA VAL A 186 -9.40 -12.72 -9.90
C VAL A 186 -8.44 -12.99 -8.74
N VAL A 187 -8.94 -13.39 -7.56
CA VAL A 187 -8.08 -13.71 -6.40
C VAL A 187 -7.14 -14.86 -6.75
N ASP A 188 -7.65 -15.96 -7.30
CA ASP A 188 -6.85 -17.12 -7.67
C ASP A 188 -5.79 -16.80 -8.72
N LYS A 189 -6.15 -15.97 -9.71
CA LYS A 189 -5.22 -15.46 -10.72
C LYS A 189 -4.08 -14.67 -10.08
N LEU A 190 -4.40 -13.68 -9.24
CA LEU A 190 -3.40 -12.83 -8.60
C LEU A 190 -2.52 -13.60 -7.61
N LEU A 191 -3.08 -14.54 -6.85
CA LEU A 191 -2.31 -15.42 -5.97
C LEU A 191 -1.28 -16.23 -6.75
N ARG A 192 -1.63 -16.78 -7.93
CA ARG A 192 -0.64 -17.46 -8.80
C ARG A 192 0.44 -16.51 -9.31
N GLU A 193 0.07 -15.30 -9.73
CA GLU A 193 1.02 -14.29 -10.20
C GLU A 193 1.98 -13.81 -9.10
N TRP A 194 1.56 -13.84 -7.84
CA TRP A 194 2.32 -13.35 -6.69
C TRP A 194 2.99 -14.47 -5.87
N GLY A 195 3.18 -15.65 -6.46
CA GLY A 195 3.94 -16.76 -5.85
C GLY A 195 3.17 -17.61 -4.83
N GLY A 196 1.85 -17.44 -4.72
CA GLY A 196 0.97 -18.26 -3.90
C GLY A 196 0.57 -19.60 -4.53
N LEU A 197 -0.33 -20.32 -3.86
CA LEU A 197 -0.93 -21.58 -4.34
C LEU A 197 0.06 -22.72 -4.67
N ARG A 198 1.23 -22.74 -4.01
CA ARG A 198 2.25 -23.81 -4.11
C ARG A 198 2.69 -24.11 -5.55
N VAL A 199 2.95 -23.07 -6.34
CA VAL A 199 3.55 -23.24 -7.66
C VAL A 199 4.95 -23.85 -7.50
N GLN A 200 5.19 -24.99 -8.14
CA GLN A 200 6.46 -25.70 -8.08
C GLN A 200 7.42 -25.16 -9.14
N THR A 201 8.60 -24.70 -8.71
CA THR A 201 9.72 -24.38 -9.60
C THR A 201 10.68 -25.56 -9.58
N THR A 202 11.05 -26.09 -10.76
CA THR A 202 11.98 -27.22 -10.89
C THR A 202 13.07 -26.91 -11.92
N GLY A 203 14.26 -27.45 -11.71
CA GLY A 203 15.35 -27.38 -12.66
C GLY A 203 16.54 -28.21 -12.21
N LEU A 204 17.58 -28.24 -13.05
CA LEU A 204 18.82 -28.95 -12.78
C LEU A 204 19.88 -27.96 -12.30
N THR A 205 20.76 -28.41 -11.40
CA THR A 205 21.95 -27.67 -11.05
C THR A 205 22.92 -27.62 -12.24
N ASP A 206 23.67 -26.53 -12.37
CA ASP A 206 24.73 -26.40 -13.36
C ASP A 206 25.98 -27.24 -13.02
N SER A 207 27.06 -27.08 -13.81
CA SER A 207 28.32 -27.80 -13.62
C SER A 207 29.02 -27.51 -12.30
N ASP A 208 28.73 -26.37 -11.68
CA ASP A 208 29.30 -25.94 -10.40
C ASP A 208 28.37 -26.27 -9.22
N GLY A 209 27.20 -26.86 -9.51
CA GLY A 209 26.21 -27.28 -8.51
C GLY A 209 25.19 -26.22 -8.13
N PHE A 210 25.09 -25.11 -8.87
CA PHE A 210 24.15 -24.02 -8.58
C PHE A 210 22.82 -24.17 -9.31
N PHE A 211 21.73 -23.75 -8.66
CA PHE A 211 20.41 -23.61 -9.26
C PHE A 211 19.86 -22.21 -8.95
N GLU A 212 19.52 -21.44 -9.99
CA GLU A 212 19.00 -20.08 -9.86
C GLU A 212 17.49 -20.03 -10.11
N ALA A 213 16.76 -19.34 -9.23
CA ALA A 213 15.33 -19.09 -9.37
C ALA A 213 14.95 -17.72 -8.80
N SER A 214 13.99 -17.05 -9.43
CA SER A 214 13.34 -15.86 -8.87
C SER A 214 12.14 -16.29 -8.02
N LEU A 215 12.22 -16.07 -6.70
CA LEU A 215 11.21 -16.47 -5.74
C LEU A 215 10.60 -15.24 -5.06
N PHE A 216 9.32 -15.31 -4.71
CA PHE A 216 8.65 -14.30 -3.88
C PHE A 216 9.00 -14.50 -2.39
N HIS A 217 8.80 -13.49 -1.55
CA HIS A 217 8.92 -13.70 -0.11
C HIS A 217 7.91 -14.75 0.37
N GLY A 218 8.35 -15.66 1.23
CA GLY A 218 7.50 -16.76 1.70
C GLY A 218 8.30 -17.92 2.25
N ASP A 219 7.57 -18.94 2.67
CA ASP A 219 8.11 -20.20 3.19
C ASP A 219 8.17 -21.24 2.07
N TYR A 220 9.31 -21.92 1.98
CA TYR A 220 9.60 -22.87 0.92
C TYR A 220 10.11 -24.19 1.48
N ASP A 221 9.63 -25.28 0.88
CA ASP A 221 10.19 -26.61 1.03
C ASP A 221 10.99 -26.98 -0.24
N ILE A 222 12.30 -27.16 -0.10
CA ILE A 222 13.19 -27.64 -1.15
C ILE A 222 13.30 -29.16 -1.02
N ASN A 223 13.15 -29.84 -2.15
CA ASN A 223 13.47 -31.26 -2.27
C ASN A 223 14.55 -31.44 -3.34
N ILE A 224 15.69 -32.00 -2.94
CA ILE A 224 16.82 -32.30 -3.79
C ILE A 224 16.87 -33.81 -3.98
N ALA A 225 16.83 -34.26 -5.24
CA ALA A 225 16.96 -35.66 -5.60
C ALA A 225 18.01 -35.77 -6.71
N HIS A 226 18.99 -36.64 -6.50
CA HIS A 226 19.98 -36.93 -7.54
C HIS A 226 19.66 -38.28 -8.20
N PRO A 227 19.46 -38.37 -9.52
CA PRO A 227 18.99 -39.61 -10.16
C PRO A 227 19.98 -40.78 -10.07
N LEU A 228 21.26 -40.53 -9.78
CA LEU A 228 22.31 -41.57 -9.70
C LEU A 228 22.70 -41.96 -8.27
N ILE A 229 22.28 -41.19 -7.28
CA ILE A 229 22.58 -41.44 -5.87
C ILE A 229 21.20 -41.53 -5.24
N ASN A 230 20.76 -42.68 -4.72
CA ASN A 230 19.44 -42.85 -4.08
C ASN A 230 19.32 -42.05 -2.75
N SER A 231 19.77 -40.81 -2.77
CA SER A 231 19.77 -39.81 -1.74
C SER A 231 18.74 -38.76 -2.15
N THR A 232 17.85 -38.48 -1.22
CA THR A 232 16.91 -37.37 -1.28
C THR A 232 17.12 -36.54 -0.03
N ALA A 233 17.32 -35.24 -0.20
CA ALA A 233 17.43 -34.28 0.89
C ALA A 233 16.24 -33.31 0.82
N SER A 234 15.68 -32.97 1.98
CA SER A 234 14.59 -32.03 2.11
C SER A 234 14.95 -30.95 3.12
N HIS A 235 14.74 -29.69 2.76
CA HIS A 235 15.03 -28.54 3.61
C HIS A 235 13.93 -27.51 3.50
N SER A 236 13.64 -26.83 4.61
CA SER A 236 12.70 -25.72 4.63
C SER A 236 13.45 -24.42 4.91
N PHE A 237 13.09 -23.35 4.22
CA PHE A 237 13.65 -22.02 4.47
C PHE A 237 12.60 -20.94 4.23
N THR A 238 12.80 -19.78 4.85
CA THR A 238 11.95 -18.60 4.67
C THR A 238 12.75 -17.52 3.96
N LEU A 239 12.17 -16.93 2.91
CA LEU A 239 12.75 -15.80 2.20
C LEU A 239 12.07 -14.51 2.63
N THR A 240 12.83 -13.55 3.17
CA THR A 240 12.32 -12.28 3.71
C THR A 240 12.94 -11.07 3.02
N SER A 241 12.38 -9.87 3.28
CA SER A 241 12.89 -8.62 2.71
C SER A 241 14.22 -8.15 3.29
N ASP A 242 14.62 -8.68 4.44
CA ASP A 242 15.84 -8.27 5.16
C ASP A 242 17.05 -9.12 4.76
N ASP A 243 16.83 -10.16 3.94
CA ASP A 243 17.89 -10.97 3.38
C ASP A 243 18.67 -10.13 2.36
N SER A 244 19.89 -9.75 2.75
CA SER A 244 20.91 -9.21 1.83
C SER A 244 21.08 -10.19 0.66
N PRO A 245 21.52 -9.78 -0.56
CA PRO A 245 21.72 -10.71 -1.66
C PRO A 245 22.51 -11.92 -1.14
N PRO A 246 21.91 -13.12 -1.16
CA PRO A 246 22.37 -14.16 -0.27
C PRO A 246 23.80 -14.52 -0.63
N SER A 247 24.64 -14.66 0.40
CA SER A 247 25.76 -15.59 0.27
C SER A 247 25.15 -16.93 -0.16
N PRO A 248 25.77 -17.67 -1.09
CA PRO A 248 25.16 -18.87 -1.67
C PRO A 248 24.64 -19.76 -0.54
N PHE A 249 23.34 -20.07 -0.58
CA PHE A 249 22.73 -20.95 0.40
C PHE A 249 23.24 -22.37 0.14
N VAL A 250 24.31 -22.73 0.83
CA VAL A 250 24.95 -24.04 0.67
C VAL A 250 24.16 -25.07 1.45
N VAL A 251 23.42 -25.90 0.72
CA VAL A 251 22.79 -27.10 1.27
C VAL A 251 23.77 -28.25 1.18
N HIS A 252 24.15 -28.82 2.33
CA HIS A 252 24.97 -30.01 2.38
C HIS A 252 24.09 -31.26 2.20
N VAL A 253 24.36 -32.03 1.14
CA VAL A 253 23.74 -33.32 0.83
C VAL A 253 24.41 -34.44 1.62
#